data_AF-A0A933ZGV6-F1
#
_entry.id   AF-A0A933ZGV6-F1
#
_cell.length_a   1.000
_cell.length_b   1.000
_cell.length_c   1.000
_cell.angle_alpha   90.00
_cell.angle_beta   90.00
_cell.angle_gamma   90.00
#
_symmetry.space_group_name_H-M   'P 1'
#
loop_
_entity.id
_entity.type
_entity.pdbx_description
1 polymer ?
#
loop_
_entity_poly.entity_id
_entity_poly.type
_entity_poly.pdbx_seq_one_letter_code
_entity_poly.pdbx_strand_id
1 'polypeptide(L)'
;MRRVLLALSVCLAAASCTVVSNSDSDSDAGVGGASGAGGTGAGGTAGAAGQSGSACGDVPVEGRCVDNTTIEKCMSSPADDKPPSVVKATCKGGMVCRSNANGASCEIEGECAPGTSECAGDHNVRTCQAGKWIVTTCDTGLCKAKPGYGATCIQNAGGQSYPITGVLTYEHPPVKEDRTDYDFDNLVVQGANTVIVVAYDGDEFIGSAYTTASDDPKDDGRFTIEATKAPTANTWLWFFPMFFNEDGSPQVAVAHPSTYTYSNLESKDYWYWSVDTKGASDVGTVLIKIADGSGALYFYQLLAYGMSQSMALAPQVKPFNVLGLWEQNGQFDCGNGTCYVPKGWGATVKYDGGEDLYQGAVLIAGTEDTPHQWSASVILHEFGHYMMDAYSRSPAEAGKHNTTSLEPPGQAWSEGWASFYGQMTLGQPIYFDQQNGTRWWFDISQPKSSVPMPDPNGAIDQQMAELANAAMLWHLWDPGTTGAAEEAWDLASVEPALIWKAFSSTRMTQQNRGYTKVDMVDYLDSLRCEGVSEQQVSSITGHYGFPYDNAQLCAQ
;
A
#
# COMPACT_ATOMS: atom_id res chain seq x y z
N MET A 1 18.34 9.72 -13.32
CA MET A 1 18.10 8.45 -14.06
C MET A 1 19.33 7.88 -14.77
N ARG A 2 20.62 8.09 -14.44
CA ARG A 2 21.32 8.32 -13.16
C ARG A 2 20.77 7.62 -11.90
N ARG A 3 19.60 6.98 -11.98
CA ARG A 3 18.72 6.62 -10.85
C ARG A 3 19.19 5.38 -10.10
N VAL A 4 19.52 4.32 -10.85
CA VAL A 4 20.21 3.13 -10.35
C VAL A 4 21.74 3.25 -10.55
N LEU A 5 22.14 4.01 -11.58
CA LEU A 5 23.54 4.24 -12.03
C LEU A 5 24.50 4.78 -10.93
N LEU A 6 24.00 5.52 -9.93
CA LEU A 6 24.85 6.21 -8.94
C LEU A 6 24.89 5.57 -7.55
N ALA A 7 23.84 4.86 -7.13
CA ALA A 7 23.94 3.95 -5.97
C ALA A 7 25.05 2.91 -6.18
N LEU A 8 25.21 2.48 -7.44
CA LEU A 8 26.21 1.54 -7.91
C LEU A 8 27.66 2.08 -7.93
N SER A 9 27.86 3.37 -8.21
CA SER A 9 29.21 3.95 -8.39
C SER A 9 30.05 3.91 -7.11
N VAL A 10 29.42 3.79 -5.93
CA VAL A 10 30.11 3.72 -4.63
C VAL A 10 30.30 2.28 -4.15
N CYS A 11 29.41 1.33 -4.52
CA CYS A 11 29.65 -0.08 -4.21
C CYS A 11 30.90 -0.64 -4.91
N LEU A 12 31.24 -0.15 -6.11
CA LEU A 12 32.50 -0.45 -6.79
C LEU A 12 33.75 0.05 -6.05
N ALA A 13 33.61 1.01 -5.12
CA ALA A 13 34.71 1.49 -4.27
C ALA A 13 34.78 0.78 -2.90
N ALA A 14 33.76 -0.01 -2.52
CA ALA A 14 33.62 -0.62 -1.19
C ALA A 14 33.60 -2.17 -1.21
N ALA A 15 34.22 -2.80 -2.21
CA ALA A 15 34.42 -4.26 -2.24
C ALA A 15 35.44 -4.70 -1.17
N SER A 16 35.07 -4.59 0.12
CA SER A 16 35.77 -5.10 1.30
C SER A 16 34.86 -4.99 2.53
N CYS A 17 33.74 -5.70 2.58
CA CYS A 17 33.01 -5.90 3.84
C CYS A 17 32.69 -7.39 4.04
N THR A 18 33.45 -7.98 4.96
CA THR A 18 33.17 -9.24 5.65
C THR A 18 31.86 -9.13 6.43
N VAL A 19 31.09 -10.22 6.44
CA VAL A 19 29.93 -10.44 7.32
C VAL A 19 30.34 -10.14 8.76
N VAL A 20 29.74 -9.12 9.38
CA VAL A 20 29.87 -8.86 10.81
C VAL A 20 28.66 -9.48 11.50
N SER A 21 28.83 -10.69 12.03
CA SER A 21 27.93 -11.28 13.01
C SER A 21 28.22 -10.65 14.37
N ASN A 22 27.24 -10.00 14.99
CA ASN A 22 27.27 -9.75 16.43
C ASN A 22 26.31 -10.70 17.12
N SER A 23 26.88 -11.50 18.01
CA SER A 23 26.25 -12.53 18.83
C SER A 23 25.51 -11.92 20.02
N ASP A 24 24.36 -12.52 20.33
CA ASP A 24 23.57 -12.36 21.54
C ASP A 24 24.36 -12.61 22.84
N SER A 25 23.94 -11.93 23.90
CA SER A 25 23.97 -12.50 25.26
C SER A 25 22.99 -11.78 26.19
N ASP A 26 22.18 -12.63 26.83
CA ASP A 26 21.69 -12.55 28.21
C ASP A 26 20.44 -11.69 28.55
N SER A 27 19.32 -12.43 28.67
CA SER A 27 18.52 -12.65 29.89
C SER A 27 18.39 -11.51 30.91
N ASP A 28 17.15 -11.08 31.16
CA ASP A 28 16.54 -11.29 32.48
C ASP A 28 15.02 -11.06 32.49
N ALA A 29 14.36 -11.89 33.31
CA ALA A 29 12.93 -11.93 33.52
C ALA A 29 12.44 -10.78 34.41
N GLY A 30 11.33 -10.13 34.03
CA GLY A 30 10.62 -9.15 34.83
C GLY A 30 9.11 -9.39 34.80
N VAL A 31 8.58 -9.89 35.92
CA VAL A 31 7.17 -10.22 36.15
C VAL A 31 6.36 -8.97 36.56
N GLY A 32 5.14 -8.82 36.03
CA GLY A 32 4.02 -8.06 36.60
C GLY A 32 3.58 -6.82 35.80
N GLY A 33 2.31 -6.53 35.54
CA GLY A 33 1.05 -7.18 35.94
C GLY A 33 -0.20 -6.53 35.31
N ALA A 34 -1.20 -7.36 35.10
CA ALA A 34 -2.64 -7.21 35.34
C ALA A 34 -3.41 -5.90 34.99
N SER A 35 -4.34 -6.08 34.03
CA SER A 35 -5.80 -5.81 34.10
C SER A 35 -6.34 -4.44 34.57
N GLY A 36 -7.21 -3.85 33.74
CA GLY A 36 -8.22 -2.87 34.14
C GLY A 36 -9.56 -3.18 33.47
N ALA A 37 -10.49 -3.77 34.21
CA ALA A 37 -11.84 -4.10 33.78
C ALA A 37 -12.83 -2.93 33.99
N GLY A 38 -13.84 -2.87 33.12
CA GLY A 38 -15.23 -2.44 33.35
C GLY A 38 -15.55 -1.35 34.37
N GLY A 39 -16.04 -0.21 33.87
CA GLY A 39 -16.84 0.74 34.64
C GLY A 39 -18.11 1.11 33.88
N THR A 40 -19.25 0.64 34.35
CA THR A 40 -20.59 1.03 33.92
C THR A 40 -20.93 2.44 34.42
N GLY A 41 -21.53 3.26 33.56
CA GLY A 41 -22.02 4.60 33.92
C GLY A 41 -23.18 5.02 33.03
N ALA A 42 -24.39 5.00 33.59
CA ALA A 42 -25.63 5.38 32.94
C ALA A 42 -25.85 6.91 32.91
N GLY A 43 -26.46 7.39 31.82
CA GLY A 43 -27.48 8.44 31.78
C GLY A 43 -27.14 9.87 32.25
N GLY A 44 -27.14 10.83 31.31
CA GLY A 44 -27.09 12.26 31.64
C GLY A 44 -27.26 13.21 30.46
N THR A 45 -28.52 13.43 30.07
CA THR A 45 -29.15 14.64 29.47
C THR A 45 -28.32 15.68 28.70
N ALA A 46 -28.82 15.99 27.50
CA ALA A 46 -28.54 17.15 26.69
C ALA A 46 -28.46 18.48 27.47
N GLY A 47 -27.37 19.22 27.25
CA GLY A 47 -27.13 20.58 27.72
C GLY A 47 -26.52 21.41 26.59
N ALA A 48 -27.03 22.64 26.43
CA ALA A 48 -26.89 23.49 25.26
C ALA A 48 -25.46 23.89 24.86
N ALA A 49 -25.33 24.13 23.55
CA ALA A 49 -24.21 24.68 22.82
C ALA A 49 -23.48 25.83 23.54
N GLY A 50 -22.21 25.59 23.87
CA GLY A 50 -21.16 26.59 23.88
C GLY A 50 -20.29 26.36 22.65
N GLN A 51 -20.16 27.38 21.79
CA GLN A 51 -19.17 27.36 20.71
C GLN A 51 -17.77 27.32 21.33
N SER A 52 -17.21 26.12 21.54
CA SER A 52 -15.77 25.97 21.55
C SER A 52 -15.31 26.14 20.10
N GLY A 53 -14.41 27.10 19.86
CA GLY A 53 -13.71 27.14 18.59
C GLY A 53 -13.10 25.77 18.32
N SER A 54 -13.24 25.27 17.10
CA SER A 54 -12.60 24.02 16.66
C SER A 54 -11.13 24.02 17.14
N ALA A 55 -10.65 22.90 17.68
CA ALA A 55 -9.27 22.80 18.19
C ALA A 55 -8.21 23.13 17.11
N CYS A 56 -8.59 23.04 15.83
CA CYS A 56 -7.79 23.39 14.68
C CYS A 56 -8.14 24.75 14.05
N GLY A 57 -9.03 25.53 14.65
CA GLY A 57 -9.59 26.75 14.05
C GLY A 57 -10.24 26.45 12.70
N ASP A 58 -9.81 27.19 11.67
CA ASP A 58 -10.31 27.10 10.30
C ASP A 58 -9.52 26.12 9.41
N VAL A 59 -8.64 25.30 9.98
CA VAL A 59 -7.87 24.31 9.22
C VAL A 59 -8.74 23.07 8.98
N PRO A 60 -9.05 22.72 7.72
CA PRO A 60 -9.84 21.53 7.40
C PRO A 60 -9.03 20.23 7.56
N VAL A 61 -9.72 19.10 7.75
CA VAL A 61 -9.09 17.77 7.83
C VAL A 61 -8.54 17.33 6.47
N GLU A 62 -9.20 17.77 5.39
CA GLU A 62 -8.78 17.58 4.00
C GLU A 62 -7.56 18.45 3.65
N GLY A 63 -7.21 19.40 4.52
CA GLY A 63 -6.06 20.26 4.39
C GLY A 63 -6.28 21.53 3.56
N ARG A 64 -5.41 22.51 3.78
CA ARG A 64 -5.32 23.72 2.96
C ARG A 64 -3.88 24.08 2.66
N CYS A 65 -3.65 24.72 1.51
CA CYS A 65 -2.35 25.29 1.20
C CYS A 65 -2.16 26.60 1.98
N VAL A 66 -1.10 26.68 2.77
CA VAL A 66 -0.65 27.91 3.43
C VAL A 66 0.08 28.80 2.41
N ASP A 67 0.88 28.17 1.57
CA ASP A 67 1.58 28.77 0.42
C ASP A 67 1.79 27.69 -0.66
N ASN A 68 2.54 28.01 -1.73
CA ASN A 68 2.77 27.08 -2.85
C ASN A 68 3.55 25.80 -2.46
N THR A 69 4.13 25.75 -1.27
CA THR A 69 4.98 24.65 -0.81
C THR A 69 4.60 24.14 0.58
N THR A 70 3.64 24.75 1.26
CA THR A 70 3.28 24.38 2.64
C THR A 70 1.82 23.97 2.70
N ILE A 71 1.58 22.76 3.20
CA ILE A 71 0.25 22.25 3.52
C ILE A 71 0.05 22.22 5.03
N GLU A 72 -1.16 22.54 5.49
CA GLU A 72 -1.57 22.29 6.86
C GLU A 72 -2.88 21.50 6.90
N LYS A 73 -2.95 20.50 7.78
CA LYS A 73 -4.12 19.64 7.99
C LYS A 73 -4.51 19.60 9.46
N CYS A 74 -5.80 19.54 9.74
CA CYS A 74 -6.29 19.22 11.07
C CYS A 74 -6.28 17.71 11.26
N MET A 75 -5.46 17.21 12.17
CA MET A 75 -5.30 15.77 12.40
C MET A 75 -5.78 15.44 13.82
N SER A 76 -6.57 14.37 13.96
CA SER A 76 -6.82 13.76 15.26
C SER A 76 -5.53 13.17 15.82
N SER A 77 -5.33 13.29 17.14
CA SER A 77 -4.17 12.69 17.80
C SER A 77 -4.39 11.18 17.95
N PRO A 78 -3.35 10.34 17.80
CA PRO A 78 -3.43 8.91 18.14
C PRO A 78 -3.65 8.61 19.64
N ALA A 79 -3.75 9.63 20.50
CA ALA A 79 -3.83 9.50 21.95
C ALA A 79 -5.18 10.06 22.42
N ASP A 80 -5.92 9.26 23.20
CA ASP A 80 -7.33 9.44 23.58
C ASP A 80 -7.67 10.81 24.20
N ASP A 81 -6.68 11.49 24.79
CA ASP A 81 -6.88 12.73 25.55
C ASP A 81 -6.43 14.01 24.82
N LYS A 82 -5.94 13.90 23.58
CA LYS A 82 -5.42 15.07 22.86
C LYS A 82 -6.41 15.56 21.81
N PRO A 83 -6.83 16.84 21.87
CA PRO A 83 -7.70 17.40 20.86
C PRO A 83 -6.99 17.37 19.49
N PRO A 84 -7.75 17.37 18.38
CA PRO A 84 -7.19 17.52 17.06
C PRO A 84 -6.24 18.71 16.99
N SER A 85 -5.14 18.55 16.26
CA SER A 85 -4.10 19.57 16.16
C SER A 85 -3.74 19.86 14.71
N VAL A 86 -3.33 21.10 14.45
CA VAL A 86 -2.85 21.50 13.13
C VAL A 86 -1.44 20.97 12.95
N VAL A 87 -1.28 20.09 11.97
CA VAL A 87 0.03 19.59 11.54
C VAL A 87 0.38 20.27 10.22
N LYS A 88 1.62 20.74 10.13
CA LYS A 88 2.18 21.40 8.94
C LYS A 88 3.26 20.55 8.33
N ALA A 89 3.29 20.48 7.00
CA ALA A 89 4.42 19.97 6.25
C ALA A 89 4.75 20.87 5.06
N THR A 90 6.02 20.84 4.69
CA THR A 90 6.50 21.41 3.44
C THR A 90 6.51 20.31 2.39
N CYS A 91 5.88 20.56 1.24
CA CYS A 91 5.95 19.75 0.04
C CYS A 91 7.40 19.51 -0.36
N LYS A 92 7.66 18.30 -0.85
CA LYS A 92 9.00 17.88 -1.26
C LYS A 92 9.45 18.62 -2.53
N GLY A 93 10.76 18.60 -2.79
CA GLY A 93 11.34 19.25 -3.98
C GLY A 93 10.63 18.78 -5.25
N GLY A 94 10.27 19.72 -6.13
CA GLY A 94 9.51 19.41 -7.34
C GLY A 94 8.02 19.10 -7.11
N MET A 95 7.48 19.33 -5.90
CA MET A 95 6.05 19.34 -5.62
C MET A 95 5.56 20.73 -5.21
N VAL A 96 4.32 21.04 -5.57
CA VAL A 96 3.60 22.25 -5.16
C VAL A 96 2.32 21.88 -4.44
N CYS A 97 1.96 22.65 -3.43
CA CYS A 97 0.66 22.51 -2.78
C CYS A 97 -0.42 23.03 -3.73
N ARG A 98 -1.39 22.15 -4.04
CA ARG A 98 -2.60 22.51 -4.78
C ARG A 98 -3.83 22.25 -3.93
N SER A 99 -4.86 23.06 -4.11
CA SER A 99 -6.16 22.86 -3.47
C SER A 99 -7.22 22.58 -4.53
N ASN A 100 -8.05 21.57 -4.30
CA ASN A 100 -9.19 21.21 -5.12
C ASN A 100 -10.42 20.93 -4.23
N ALA A 101 -11.51 20.40 -4.81
CA ALA A 101 -12.74 20.12 -4.08
C ALA A 101 -12.57 19.10 -2.93
N ASN A 102 -11.52 18.28 -2.97
CA ASN A 102 -11.20 17.23 -2.01
C ASN A 102 -10.13 17.65 -0.99
N GLY A 103 -9.76 18.94 -0.93
CA GLY A 103 -8.77 19.47 0.01
C GLY A 103 -7.46 19.90 -0.66
N ALA A 104 -6.40 19.93 0.14
CA ALA A 104 -5.06 20.28 -0.33
C ALA A 104 -4.13 19.07 -0.38
N SER A 105 -3.23 19.08 -1.37
CA SER A 105 -2.21 18.06 -1.56
C SER A 105 -0.94 18.63 -2.18
N CYS A 106 0.21 18.12 -1.74
CA CYS A 106 1.47 18.22 -2.48
C CYS A 106 1.39 17.37 -3.75
N GLU A 107 1.43 18.03 -4.90
CA GLU A 107 1.35 17.42 -6.23
C GLU A 107 2.60 17.77 -7.04
N ILE A 108 3.01 16.89 -7.95
CA ILE A 108 4.19 17.11 -8.80
C ILE A 108 4.02 18.43 -9.60
N GLU A 109 5.07 19.25 -9.60
CA GLU A 109 5.11 20.51 -10.33
C GLU A 109 5.41 20.28 -11.82
N GLY A 110 4.38 20.40 -12.66
CA GLY A 110 4.50 20.36 -14.12
C GLY A 110 3.75 19.21 -14.79
N GLU A 111 4.05 18.95 -16.06
CA GLU A 111 3.47 17.87 -16.88
C GLU A 111 4.08 16.50 -16.55
N CYS A 112 5.22 16.46 -15.85
CA CYS A 112 5.99 15.25 -15.59
C CYS A 112 6.92 15.42 -14.39
N ALA A 113 7.33 14.31 -13.77
CA ALA A 113 8.32 14.34 -12.70
C ALA A 113 9.75 14.51 -13.28
N PRO A 114 10.55 15.51 -12.83
CA PRO A 114 11.91 15.71 -13.32
C PRO A 114 12.74 14.42 -13.33
N GLY A 115 13.39 14.15 -14.47
CA GLY A 115 14.23 12.97 -14.67
C GLY A 115 13.53 11.70 -15.14
N THR A 116 12.21 11.67 -15.31
CA THR A 116 11.52 10.57 -16.01
C THR A 116 11.80 10.62 -17.52
N SER A 117 11.72 9.49 -18.20
CA SER A 117 11.79 9.42 -19.66
C SER A 117 10.89 8.34 -20.24
N GLU A 118 10.29 8.64 -21.38
CA GLU A 118 9.41 7.74 -22.13
C GLU A 118 9.60 7.89 -23.65
N CYS A 119 9.14 6.89 -24.40
CA CYS A 119 9.19 6.94 -25.86
C CYS A 119 8.00 7.76 -26.39
N ALA A 120 8.31 8.90 -27.01
CA ALA A 120 7.33 9.73 -27.74
C ALA A 120 7.08 9.22 -29.17
N GLY A 121 7.73 8.12 -29.56
CA GLY A 121 7.63 7.41 -30.83
C GLY A 121 8.85 6.54 -31.06
N ASP A 122 8.86 5.75 -32.15
CA ASP A 122 9.95 4.80 -32.44
C ASP A 122 11.34 5.44 -32.52
N HIS A 123 11.42 6.72 -32.89
CA HIS A 123 12.66 7.46 -33.02
C HIS A 123 12.72 8.71 -32.14
N ASN A 124 11.89 8.80 -31.09
CA ASN A 124 11.89 9.97 -30.21
C ASN A 124 11.79 9.53 -28.76
N VAL A 125 12.76 9.95 -27.94
CA VAL A 125 12.66 9.89 -26.48
C VAL A 125 12.23 11.27 -25.98
N ARG A 126 11.35 11.32 -24.99
CA ARG A 126 11.12 12.56 -24.23
C ARG A 126 11.59 12.36 -22.80
N THR A 127 12.30 13.35 -22.27
CA THR A 127 12.80 13.37 -20.89
C THR A 127 12.22 14.57 -20.17
N CYS A 128 11.78 14.36 -18.95
CA CYS A 128 11.24 15.43 -18.15
C CYS A 128 12.36 16.31 -17.56
N GLN A 129 12.33 17.59 -17.85
CA GLN A 129 13.24 18.60 -17.28
C GLN A 129 12.42 19.75 -16.71
N ALA A 130 12.56 20.01 -15.41
CA ALA A 130 11.83 21.06 -14.70
C ALA A 130 10.31 21.04 -14.98
N GLY A 131 9.70 19.86 -14.87
CA GLY A 131 8.26 19.68 -15.06
C GLY A 131 7.78 19.74 -16.51
N LYS A 132 8.66 19.71 -17.51
CA LYS A 132 8.29 19.74 -18.93
C LYS A 132 8.95 18.64 -19.74
N TRP A 133 8.21 18.09 -20.69
CA TRP A 133 8.75 17.10 -21.63
C TRP A 133 9.68 17.75 -22.66
N ILE A 134 10.92 17.30 -22.69
CA ILE A 134 11.92 17.68 -23.70
C ILE A 134 12.14 16.50 -24.63
N VAL A 135 11.77 16.65 -25.91
CA VAL A 135 11.90 15.60 -26.93
C VAL A 135 13.30 15.63 -27.54
N THR A 136 13.91 14.46 -27.66
CA THR A 136 15.19 14.21 -28.33
C THR A 136 14.99 13.11 -29.37
N THR A 137 15.45 13.35 -30.61
CA THR A 137 15.34 12.37 -31.69
C THR A 137 16.46 11.33 -31.62
N CYS A 138 16.10 10.06 -31.76
CA CYS A 138 17.00 8.92 -31.79
C CYS A 138 17.56 8.72 -33.20
N ASP A 139 18.45 9.61 -33.67
CA ASP A 139 19.12 9.60 -35.00
C ASP A 139 18.84 8.36 -35.89
N THR A 140 19.73 7.37 -35.87
CA THR A 140 19.56 6.05 -36.51
C THR A 140 19.10 4.96 -35.54
N GLY A 141 18.84 5.32 -34.29
CA GLY A 141 18.48 4.40 -33.22
C GLY A 141 16.97 4.25 -33.05
N LEU A 142 16.55 3.30 -32.23
CA LEU A 142 15.15 3.19 -31.81
C LEU A 142 15.03 3.60 -30.35
N CYS A 143 13.95 4.31 -30.02
CA CYS A 143 13.56 4.51 -28.65
C CYS A 143 13.10 3.18 -28.06
N LYS A 144 13.66 2.82 -26.90
CA LYS A 144 13.24 1.65 -26.13
C LYS A 144 13.15 2.03 -24.66
N ALA A 145 12.01 1.71 -24.06
CA ALA A 145 11.86 1.72 -22.62
C ALA A 145 12.49 0.45 -22.03
N LYS A 146 13.25 0.63 -20.94
CA LYS A 146 13.84 -0.45 -20.17
C LYS A 146 13.36 -0.32 -18.71
N PRO A 147 12.87 -1.41 -18.07
CA PRO A 147 12.44 -1.39 -16.67
C PRO A 147 13.47 -0.71 -15.75
N GLY A 148 13.04 0.23 -14.92
CA GLY A 148 13.90 0.94 -13.96
C GLY A 148 14.95 1.89 -14.56
N TYR A 149 15.11 1.92 -15.89
CA TYR A 149 16.04 2.80 -16.60
C TYR A 149 15.31 3.91 -17.39
N GLY A 150 14.03 3.69 -17.73
CA GLY A 150 13.24 4.60 -18.54
C GLY A 150 13.51 4.41 -20.04
N ALA A 151 13.01 5.33 -20.86
CA ALA A 151 13.26 5.31 -22.29
C ALA A 151 14.61 5.94 -22.66
N THR A 152 15.29 5.32 -23.62
CA THR A 152 16.53 5.81 -24.21
C THR A 152 16.64 5.43 -25.69
N CYS A 153 17.51 6.13 -26.41
CA CYS A 153 17.83 5.83 -27.80
C CYS A 153 18.88 4.71 -27.88
N ILE A 154 18.49 3.53 -28.35
CA ILE A 154 19.38 2.39 -28.51
C ILE A 154 19.83 2.29 -29.98
N GLN A 155 21.15 2.32 -30.19
CA GLN A 155 21.76 2.04 -31.49
C GLN A 155 21.84 0.51 -31.67
N ASN A 156 21.49 -0.02 -32.85
CA ASN A 156 21.53 -1.45 -33.21
C ASN A 156 20.52 -2.37 -32.49
N ALA A 157 19.22 -2.16 -32.70
CA ALA A 157 18.16 -3.07 -32.24
C ALA A 157 18.15 -4.48 -32.90
N GLY A 158 19.21 -4.88 -33.63
CA GLY A 158 19.36 -6.17 -34.32
C GLY A 158 20.74 -6.83 -34.12
N GLY A 159 21.48 -6.48 -33.07
CA GLY A 159 22.76 -7.10 -32.72
C GLY A 159 22.64 -8.53 -32.17
N GLN A 160 23.79 -9.14 -31.86
CA GLN A 160 23.87 -10.42 -31.13
C GLN A 160 23.20 -10.28 -29.75
N SER A 161 22.31 -11.21 -29.38
CA SER A 161 21.66 -11.22 -28.05
C SER A 161 22.60 -11.85 -27.01
N TYR A 162 22.63 -11.24 -25.82
CA TYR A 162 23.41 -11.70 -24.67
C TYR A 162 22.46 -11.82 -23.46
N PRO A 163 21.64 -12.88 -23.39
CA PRO A 163 20.69 -13.03 -22.30
C PRO A 163 21.44 -13.30 -20.99
N ILE A 164 21.03 -12.61 -19.92
CA ILE A 164 21.39 -12.95 -18.54
C ILE A 164 20.12 -13.44 -17.83
N THR A 165 20.15 -14.69 -17.37
CA THR A 165 18.99 -15.38 -16.79
C THR A 165 19.22 -15.75 -15.33
N GLY A 166 18.13 -15.91 -14.60
CA GLY A 166 18.15 -16.44 -13.24
C GLY A 166 16.74 -16.50 -12.65
N VAL A 167 16.67 -16.81 -11.36
CA VAL A 167 15.43 -16.82 -10.57
C VAL A 167 15.68 -16.07 -9.26
N LEU A 168 14.88 -15.07 -8.96
CA LEU A 168 14.88 -14.41 -7.65
C LEU A 168 13.83 -15.05 -6.75
N THR A 169 14.26 -15.58 -5.62
CA THR A 169 13.39 -16.09 -4.57
C THR A 169 13.67 -15.40 -3.25
N TYR A 170 12.73 -15.46 -2.33
CA TYR A 170 12.87 -14.94 -0.98
C TYR A 170 12.17 -15.85 0.02
N GLU A 171 12.68 -15.86 1.25
CA GLU A 171 12.07 -16.64 2.33
C GLU A 171 11.21 -15.75 3.23
N HIS A 172 10.11 -16.28 3.74
CA HIS A 172 9.28 -15.62 4.75
C HIS A 172 8.65 -16.66 5.68
N PRO A 173 8.36 -16.32 6.95
CA PRO A 173 7.60 -17.21 7.82
C PRO A 173 6.12 -17.18 7.41
N PRO A 174 5.42 -18.33 7.33
CA PRO A 174 3.97 -18.34 7.29
C PRO A 174 3.40 -18.13 8.70
N VAL A 175 2.09 -17.90 8.80
CA VAL A 175 1.37 -18.00 10.08
C VAL A 175 1.19 -19.49 10.40
N LYS A 176 1.40 -19.91 11.65
CA LYS A 176 1.15 -21.29 12.09
C LYS A 176 -0.31 -21.67 11.87
N GLU A 177 -0.57 -22.95 11.59
CA GLU A 177 -1.93 -23.45 11.35
C GLU A 177 -2.87 -23.20 12.55
N ASP A 178 -2.34 -23.29 13.78
CA ASP A 178 -3.07 -22.99 15.01
C ASP A 178 -3.18 -21.49 15.33
N ARG A 179 -2.57 -20.63 14.49
CA ARG A 179 -2.57 -19.16 14.57
C ARG A 179 -2.03 -18.65 15.90
N THR A 180 -1.09 -19.39 16.49
CA THR A 180 -0.45 -18.98 17.75
C THR A 180 0.78 -18.12 17.55
N ASP A 181 1.41 -18.16 16.36
CA ASP A 181 2.62 -17.41 16.03
C ASP A 181 2.91 -17.44 14.51
N TYR A 182 3.96 -16.74 14.10
CA TYR A 182 4.66 -17.01 12.85
C TYR A 182 5.53 -18.27 12.97
N ASP A 183 5.65 -19.02 11.88
CA ASP A 183 6.44 -20.25 11.82
C ASP A 183 7.83 -19.99 11.24
N PHE A 184 8.75 -19.53 12.09
CA PHE A 184 10.15 -19.32 11.71
C PHE A 184 10.94 -20.62 11.53
N ASP A 185 10.41 -21.77 11.99
CA ASP A 185 11.03 -23.08 11.82
C ASP A 185 10.73 -23.67 10.43
N ASN A 186 9.61 -23.28 9.81
CA ASN A 186 9.16 -23.75 8.50
C ASN A 186 8.99 -22.59 7.50
N LEU A 187 10.10 -21.94 7.17
CA LEU A 187 10.11 -20.84 6.20
C LEU A 187 9.61 -21.29 4.81
N VAL A 188 8.76 -20.46 4.21
CA VAL A 188 8.31 -20.61 2.83
C VAL A 188 9.30 -19.88 1.93
N VAL A 189 9.73 -20.53 0.84
CA VAL A 189 10.52 -19.90 -0.23
C VAL A 189 9.63 -19.69 -1.43
N GLN A 190 9.49 -18.43 -1.86
CA GLN A 190 8.63 -18.02 -2.97
C GLN A 190 9.42 -17.24 -4.03
N GLY A 191 9.01 -17.32 -5.30
CA GLY A 191 9.53 -16.44 -6.36
C GLY A 191 9.10 -14.99 -6.13
N ALA A 192 10.03 -14.04 -6.30
CA ALA A 192 9.72 -12.62 -6.17
C ALA A 192 9.22 -12.08 -7.51
N ASN A 193 7.96 -11.66 -7.60
CA ASN A 193 7.33 -11.22 -8.84
C ASN A 193 7.45 -9.71 -9.06
N THR A 194 7.54 -9.29 -10.32
CA THR A 194 7.57 -7.86 -10.71
C THR A 194 8.68 -7.06 -10.02
N VAL A 195 9.79 -7.69 -9.64
CA VAL A 195 10.99 -7.02 -9.11
C VAL A 195 11.87 -6.61 -10.28
N ILE A 196 12.43 -5.40 -10.23
CA ILE A 196 13.35 -4.98 -11.28
C ILE A 196 14.70 -5.60 -11.05
N VAL A 197 15.26 -6.17 -12.11
CA VAL A 197 16.65 -6.62 -12.16
C VAL A 197 17.41 -5.74 -13.13
N VAL A 198 18.51 -5.14 -12.67
CA VAL A 198 19.38 -4.29 -13.49
C VAL A 198 20.79 -4.87 -13.54
N ALA A 199 21.35 -4.97 -14.74
CA ALA A 199 22.70 -5.45 -14.99
C ALA A 199 23.66 -4.31 -15.32
N TYR A 200 24.80 -4.29 -14.63
CA TYR A 200 25.93 -3.40 -14.93
C TYR A 200 27.20 -4.21 -15.11
N ASP A 201 28.05 -3.80 -16.06
CA ASP A 201 29.40 -4.34 -16.23
C ASP A 201 30.42 -3.23 -15.94
N GLY A 202 30.99 -3.25 -14.73
CA GLY A 202 31.62 -2.05 -14.16
C GLY A 202 30.59 -0.93 -13.98
N ASP A 203 30.87 0.24 -14.54
CA ASP A 203 29.95 1.39 -14.52
C ASP A 203 28.98 1.44 -15.71
N GLU A 204 29.07 0.48 -16.64
CA GLU A 204 28.25 0.45 -17.85
C GLU A 204 26.94 -0.29 -17.59
N PHE A 205 25.80 0.39 -17.73
CA PHE A 205 24.49 -0.26 -17.80
C PHE A 205 24.42 -1.13 -19.05
N ILE A 206 24.15 -2.42 -18.88
CA ILE A 206 24.05 -3.36 -20.00
C ILE A 206 22.65 -3.91 -20.22
N GLY A 207 21.73 -3.78 -19.26
CA GLY A 207 20.33 -4.16 -19.46
C GLY A 207 19.51 -4.18 -18.17
N SER A 208 18.20 -4.34 -18.33
CA SER A 208 17.28 -4.60 -17.22
C SER A 208 16.07 -5.41 -17.67
N ALA A 209 15.39 -6.01 -16.70
CA ALA A 209 14.16 -6.78 -16.85
C ALA A 209 13.31 -6.69 -15.58
N TYR A 210 12.07 -7.18 -15.65
CA TYR A 210 11.31 -7.56 -14.46
C TYR A 210 11.45 -9.06 -14.24
N THR A 211 11.38 -9.49 -12.98
CA THR A 211 11.08 -10.88 -12.67
C THR A 211 9.63 -11.19 -13.06
N THR A 212 9.40 -12.40 -13.57
CA THR A 212 8.11 -12.84 -14.10
C THR A 212 7.18 -13.24 -12.97
N ALA A 213 5.92 -12.83 -13.10
CA ALA A 213 4.79 -13.49 -12.44
C ALA A 213 4.27 -14.60 -13.37
N SER A 214 4.01 -15.79 -12.84
CA SER A 214 3.51 -16.94 -13.58
C SER A 214 2.44 -17.68 -12.79
N ASP A 215 1.47 -18.26 -13.50
CA ASP A 215 0.47 -19.15 -12.88
C ASP A 215 1.07 -20.49 -12.45
N ASP A 216 2.26 -20.86 -12.98
CA ASP A 216 3.06 -21.97 -12.45
C ASP A 216 4.07 -21.41 -11.43
N PRO A 217 3.96 -21.75 -10.13
CA PRO A 217 4.88 -21.29 -9.10
C PRO A 217 6.36 -21.63 -9.37
N LYS A 218 6.64 -22.59 -10.26
CA LYS A 218 8.02 -22.92 -10.68
C LYS A 218 8.62 -21.87 -11.63
N ASP A 219 7.77 -21.05 -12.24
CA ASP A 219 8.16 -19.99 -13.17
C ASP A 219 8.07 -18.59 -12.55
N ASP A 220 7.61 -18.49 -11.29
CA ASP A 220 7.67 -17.25 -10.52
C ASP A 220 9.10 -16.82 -10.23
N GLY A 221 9.34 -15.52 -10.27
CA GLY A 221 10.64 -14.92 -9.96
C GLY A 221 11.71 -15.09 -11.04
N ARG A 222 11.43 -15.76 -12.16
CA ARG A 222 12.40 -15.91 -13.27
C ARG A 222 12.64 -14.56 -13.93
N PHE A 223 13.84 -14.33 -14.44
CA PHE A 223 14.13 -13.13 -15.24
C PHE A 223 15.01 -13.46 -16.44
N THR A 224 14.91 -12.63 -17.47
CA THR A 224 15.81 -12.65 -18.63
C THR A 224 16.11 -11.22 -19.04
N ILE A 225 17.35 -10.80 -18.79
CA ILE A 225 17.86 -9.51 -19.22
C ILE A 225 18.46 -9.67 -20.61
N GLU A 226 17.86 -9.03 -21.61
CA GLU A 226 18.47 -8.88 -22.93
C GLU A 226 19.58 -7.82 -22.84
N ALA A 227 20.81 -8.26 -22.54
CA ALA A 227 21.94 -7.37 -22.34
C ALA A 227 22.59 -6.94 -23.67
N THR A 228 23.21 -5.76 -23.67
CA THR A 228 23.89 -5.18 -24.84
C THR A 228 25.23 -5.84 -25.16
N LYS A 229 25.83 -6.54 -24.19
CA LYS A 229 27.07 -7.30 -24.32
C LYS A 229 27.07 -8.51 -23.36
N ALA A 230 27.95 -9.48 -23.63
CA ALA A 230 28.12 -10.63 -22.76
C ALA A 230 28.57 -10.20 -21.35
N PRO A 231 28.07 -10.86 -20.28
CA PRO A 231 28.53 -10.59 -18.92
C PRO A 231 30.02 -10.90 -18.78
N THR A 232 30.72 -10.10 -18.00
CA THR A 232 32.14 -10.29 -17.65
C THR A 232 32.28 -10.56 -16.15
N ALA A 233 33.52 -10.79 -15.69
CA ALA A 233 33.81 -10.92 -14.26
C ALA A 233 33.49 -9.65 -13.45
N ASN A 234 33.22 -8.51 -14.11
CA ASN A 234 32.81 -7.26 -13.47
C ASN A 234 31.30 -7.03 -13.55
N THR A 235 30.52 -8.02 -14.03
CA THR A 235 29.08 -7.85 -14.20
C THR A 235 28.31 -8.20 -12.94
N TRP A 236 27.52 -7.24 -12.46
CA TRP A 236 26.65 -7.35 -11.29
C TRP A 236 25.18 -7.18 -11.67
N LEU A 237 24.31 -7.93 -10.99
CA LEU A 237 22.87 -7.73 -11.04
C LEU A 237 22.39 -7.08 -9.74
N TRP A 238 21.42 -6.19 -9.86
CA TRP A 238 20.81 -5.45 -8.76
C TRP A 238 19.30 -5.62 -8.80
N PHE A 239 18.72 -5.99 -7.68
CA PHE A 239 17.30 -6.28 -7.52
C PHE A 239 16.65 -5.19 -6.69
N PHE A 240 15.64 -4.53 -7.24
CA PHE A 240 14.91 -3.45 -6.56
C PHE A 240 13.41 -3.82 -6.45
N PRO A 241 12.83 -3.83 -5.23
CA PRO A 241 11.43 -4.11 -4.98
C PRO A 241 10.60 -2.89 -5.39
N MET A 242 10.48 -2.68 -6.70
CA MET A 242 9.77 -1.57 -7.30
C MET A 242 9.28 -1.92 -8.71
N PHE A 243 8.23 -1.25 -9.14
CA PHE A 243 7.83 -1.25 -10.54
C PHE A 243 7.35 0.12 -10.99
N PHE A 244 7.33 0.28 -12.31
CA PHE A 244 7.08 1.55 -12.98
C PHE A 244 5.83 1.47 -13.84
N ASN A 245 5.16 2.61 -14.00
CA ASN A 245 4.16 2.82 -15.02
C ASN A 245 4.79 2.80 -16.42
N GLU A 246 3.95 2.71 -17.46
CA GLU A 246 4.39 2.77 -18.85
C GLU A 246 5.16 4.06 -19.20
N ASP A 247 4.86 5.16 -18.49
CA ASP A 247 5.54 6.46 -18.63
C ASP A 247 6.91 6.53 -17.91
N GLY A 248 7.33 5.45 -17.26
CA GLY A 248 8.60 5.35 -16.55
C GLY A 248 8.62 6.07 -15.19
N SER A 249 7.46 6.47 -14.64
CA SER A 249 7.33 6.89 -13.24
C SER A 249 7.24 5.68 -12.30
N PRO A 250 7.87 5.71 -11.11
CA PRO A 250 7.73 4.62 -10.16
C PRO A 250 6.31 4.60 -9.60
N GLN A 251 5.66 3.43 -9.63
CA GLN A 251 4.28 3.25 -9.16
C GLN A 251 4.24 2.74 -7.72
N VAL A 252 5.04 1.70 -7.43
CA VAL A 252 5.24 1.16 -6.08
C VAL A 252 6.72 0.91 -5.90
N ALA A 253 7.24 1.20 -4.71
CA ALA A 253 8.56 0.77 -4.28
C ALA A 253 8.58 0.53 -2.77
N VAL A 254 9.57 -0.22 -2.29
CA VAL A 254 9.89 -0.31 -0.86
C VAL A 254 11.28 0.26 -0.59
N ALA A 255 11.40 1.07 0.46
CA ALA A 255 12.62 1.83 0.75
C ALA A 255 12.91 1.94 2.26
N HIS A 256 14.17 2.25 2.59
CA HIS A 256 14.61 2.43 3.96
C HIS A 256 14.15 3.79 4.50
N PRO A 257 13.41 3.86 5.62
CA PRO A 257 13.06 5.13 6.24
C PRO A 257 14.29 5.89 6.75
N SER A 258 14.28 7.23 6.59
CA SER A 258 15.26 8.12 7.22
C SER A 258 14.91 8.41 8.68
N THR A 259 13.61 8.43 8.99
CA THR A 259 13.05 8.67 10.32
C THR A 259 11.79 7.83 10.49
N TYR A 260 11.41 7.57 11.75
CA TYR A 260 10.18 6.85 12.08
C TYR A 260 9.00 7.77 12.43
N THR A 261 9.03 9.00 11.91
CA THR A 261 7.97 9.98 12.12
C THR A 261 7.06 10.02 10.89
N TYR A 262 5.77 9.73 11.04
CA TYR A 262 4.82 9.63 9.92
C TYR A 262 4.64 10.95 9.16
N SER A 263 4.89 12.10 9.80
CA SER A 263 4.87 13.42 9.16
C SER A 263 6.15 13.73 8.37
N ASN A 264 7.16 12.86 8.41
CA ASN A 264 8.39 12.99 7.64
C ASN A 264 8.68 11.74 6.80
N LEU A 265 8.07 11.70 5.62
CA LEU A 265 8.14 10.59 4.68
C LEU A 265 9.39 10.67 3.78
N GLU A 266 10.57 10.67 4.40
CA GLU A 266 11.85 10.64 3.68
C GLU A 266 12.53 9.28 3.84
N SER A 267 13.10 8.80 2.75
CA SER A 267 13.89 7.59 2.70
C SER A 267 15.36 7.89 2.36
N LYS A 268 16.26 7.06 2.93
CA LYS A 268 17.71 7.15 2.71
C LYS A 268 18.07 6.68 1.31
N ASP A 269 17.50 5.55 0.94
CA ASP A 269 17.67 4.81 -0.30
C ASP A 269 16.60 3.71 -0.40
N TYR A 270 16.48 3.14 -1.59
CA TYR A 270 15.63 1.96 -1.83
C TYR A 270 16.19 0.73 -1.12
N TRP A 271 15.32 -0.21 -0.74
CA TRP A 271 15.77 -1.57 -0.49
C TRP A 271 16.33 -2.15 -1.79
N TYR A 272 17.46 -2.85 -1.71
CA TYR A 272 18.01 -3.55 -2.87
C TYR A 272 18.88 -4.73 -2.46
N TRP A 273 19.10 -5.64 -3.41
CA TRP A 273 20.05 -6.75 -3.29
C TRP A 273 20.93 -6.81 -4.52
N SER A 274 22.11 -7.40 -4.40
CA SER A 274 23.03 -7.51 -5.53
C SER A 274 23.72 -8.87 -5.60
N VAL A 275 23.98 -9.36 -6.81
CA VAL A 275 24.75 -10.58 -7.06
C VAL A 275 25.79 -10.37 -8.15
N ASP A 276 26.99 -10.89 -7.91
CA ASP A 276 28.05 -10.97 -8.93
C ASP A 276 27.76 -12.15 -9.88
N THR A 277 27.65 -11.86 -11.18
CA THR A 277 27.43 -12.89 -12.21
C THR A 277 28.65 -13.78 -12.41
N LYS A 278 29.85 -13.32 -12.04
CA LYS A 278 31.14 -13.97 -12.31
C LYS A 278 31.34 -14.26 -13.80
N GLY A 279 30.74 -13.45 -14.68
CA GLY A 279 30.76 -13.63 -16.13
C GLY A 279 29.82 -14.71 -16.66
N ALA A 280 28.94 -15.28 -15.83
CA ALA A 280 27.95 -16.26 -16.27
C ALA A 280 26.73 -15.59 -16.90
N SER A 281 26.20 -16.20 -17.96
CA SER A 281 24.91 -15.83 -18.56
C SER A 281 23.71 -16.39 -17.80
N ASP A 282 23.92 -17.39 -16.95
CA ASP A 282 22.89 -17.92 -16.05
C ASP A 282 23.44 -17.85 -14.62
N VAL A 283 22.79 -17.04 -13.78
CA VAL A 283 23.19 -16.86 -12.37
C VAL A 283 22.50 -17.84 -11.43
N GLY A 284 21.61 -18.70 -11.95
CA GLY A 284 20.84 -19.65 -11.15
C GLY A 284 19.83 -18.96 -10.23
N THR A 285 19.63 -19.54 -9.05
CA THR A 285 18.70 -19.03 -8.04
C THR A 285 19.40 -18.08 -7.07
N VAL A 286 18.89 -16.86 -6.98
CA VAL A 286 19.25 -15.86 -5.98
C VAL A 286 18.19 -15.93 -4.87
N LEU A 287 18.57 -16.42 -3.69
CA LEU A 287 17.69 -16.48 -2.52
C LEU A 287 17.99 -15.31 -1.59
N ILE A 288 16.98 -14.51 -1.27
CA ILE A 288 17.03 -13.47 -0.25
C ILE A 288 16.49 -14.03 1.07
N LYS A 289 17.33 -14.04 2.11
CA LYS A 289 16.98 -14.56 3.42
C LYS A 289 16.32 -13.51 4.32
N ILE A 290 15.73 -13.93 5.43
CA ILE A 290 15.25 -13.04 6.50
C ILE A 290 16.39 -12.14 6.98
N ALA A 291 17.57 -12.72 7.20
CA ALA A 291 18.75 -11.98 7.62
C ALA A 291 19.25 -10.97 6.56
N ASP A 292 18.87 -11.15 5.29
CA ASP A 292 19.19 -10.24 4.20
C ASP A 292 18.07 -9.21 3.96
N GLY A 293 17.02 -9.21 4.78
CA GLY A 293 15.90 -8.28 4.69
C GLY A 293 14.76 -8.73 3.76
N SER A 294 14.51 -10.04 3.61
CA SER A 294 13.40 -10.55 2.78
C SER A 294 12.00 -10.02 3.18
N GLY A 295 11.84 -9.44 4.37
CA GLY A 295 10.63 -8.72 4.79
C GLY A 295 10.27 -7.56 3.87
N ALA A 296 11.26 -6.87 3.30
CA ALA A 296 11.02 -5.83 2.30
C ALA A 296 10.44 -6.41 1.00
N LEU A 297 10.85 -7.62 0.59
CA LEU A 297 10.28 -8.31 -0.56
C LEU A 297 8.85 -8.78 -0.27
N TYR A 298 8.61 -9.43 0.87
CA TYR A 298 7.25 -9.89 1.22
C TYR A 298 6.26 -8.72 1.27
N PHE A 299 6.66 -7.61 1.91
CA PHE A 299 5.87 -6.39 1.93
C PHE A 299 5.62 -5.85 0.50
N TYR A 300 6.66 -5.73 -0.31
CA TYR A 300 6.54 -5.29 -1.69
C TYR A 300 5.61 -6.18 -2.53
N GLN A 301 5.72 -7.51 -2.41
CA GLN A 301 4.91 -8.44 -3.19
C GLN A 301 3.41 -8.22 -2.95
N LEU A 302 3.01 -7.97 -1.70
CA LEU A 302 1.61 -7.69 -1.35
C LEU A 302 1.13 -6.34 -1.92
N LEU A 303 1.95 -5.29 -1.82
CA LEU A 303 1.62 -3.99 -2.43
C LEU A 303 1.51 -4.09 -3.96
N ALA A 304 2.47 -4.77 -4.60
CA ALA A 304 2.50 -4.93 -6.04
C ALA A 304 1.34 -5.79 -6.56
N TYR A 305 0.99 -6.85 -5.83
CA TYR A 305 -0.17 -7.69 -6.12
C TYR A 305 -1.47 -6.91 -6.02
N GLY A 306 -1.72 -6.23 -4.90
CA GLY A 306 -2.91 -5.42 -4.72
C GLY A 306 -3.04 -4.29 -5.76
N MET A 307 -1.92 -3.66 -6.13
CA MET A 307 -1.90 -2.60 -7.15
C MET A 307 -2.29 -3.19 -8.50
N SER A 308 -1.66 -4.29 -8.91
CA SER A 308 -1.91 -4.94 -10.20
C SER A 308 -3.36 -5.41 -10.33
N GLN A 309 -3.93 -5.99 -9.26
CA GLN A 309 -5.35 -6.37 -9.21
C GLN A 309 -6.27 -5.14 -9.36
N SER A 310 -6.02 -4.07 -8.61
CA SER A 310 -6.83 -2.85 -8.68
C SER A 310 -6.80 -2.19 -10.07
N MET A 311 -5.63 -2.13 -10.72
CA MET A 311 -5.48 -1.58 -12.06
C MET A 311 -6.19 -2.43 -13.12
N ALA A 312 -6.26 -3.75 -12.93
CA ALA A 312 -7.00 -4.64 -13.82
C ALA A 312 -8.53 -4.52 -13.63
N LEU A 313 -8.99 -4.35 -12.39
CA LEU A 313 -10.41 -4.29 -12.04
C LEU A 313 -11.04 -2.90 -12.23
N ALA A 314 -10.23 -1.84 -12.18
CA ALA A 314 -10.65 -0.45 -12.37
C ALA A 314 -9.72 0.32 -13.34
N PRO A 315 -9.57 -0.13 -14.60
CA PRO A 315 -8.61 0.44 -15.56
C PRO A 315 -8.91 1.90 -15.96
N GLN A 316 -10.12 2.39 -15.69
CA GLN A 316 -10.52 3.78 -15.90
C GLN A 316 -9.88 4.74 -14.89
N VAL A 317 -9.46 4.24 -13.73
CA VAL A 317 -8.82 5.04 -12.69
C VAL A 317 -7.31 4.98 -12.87
N LYS A 318 -6.65 6.14 -12.77
CA LYS A 318 -5.20 6.24 -12.75
C LYS A 318 -4.75 6.42 -11.30
N PRO A 319 -4.33 5.35 -10.60
CA PRO A 319 -3.86 5.46 -9.23
C PRO A 319 -2.59 6.30 -9.15
N PHE A 320 -2.44 7.08 -8.07
CA PHE A 320 -1.18 7.75 -7.78
C PHE A 320 -0.14 6.76 -7.22
N ASN A 321 1.13 7.13 -7.28
CA ASN A 321 2.20 6.27 -6.79
C ASN A 321 2.35 6.29 -5.26
N VAL A 322 2.77 5.15 -4.70
CA VAL A 322 2.84 4.92 -3.25
C VAL A 322 4.16 4.27 -2.84
N LEU A 323 4.73 4.75 -1.74
CA LEU A 323 5.98 4.26 -1.18
C LEU A 323 5.73 3.37 0.04
N GLY A 324 6.24 2.15 0.03
CA GLY A 324 6.37 1.34 1.23
C GLY A 324 7.63 1.75 2.02
N LEU A 325 7.50 2.06 3.30
CA LEU A 325 8.63 2.31 4.19
C LEU A 325 8.71 1.25 5.27
N TRP A 326 9.84 0.56 5.32
CA TRP A 326 10.10 -0.49 6.30
C TRP A 326 11.59 -0.63 6.58
N GLU A 327 11.92 -1.02 7.81
CA GLU A 327 13.27 -1.36 8.25
C GLU A 327 13.17 -2.41 9.37
N GLN A 328 14.15 -3.31 9.42
CA GLN A 328 14.25 -4.25 10.53
C GLN A 328 14.44 -3.49 11.86
N ASN A 329 13.68 -3.87 12.89
CA ASN A 329 13.62 -3.21 14.19
C ASN A 329 13.08 -1.76 14.18
N GLY A 330 12.46 -1.34 13.07
CA GLY A 330 11.83 -0.02 12.96
C GLY A 330 10.40 0.02 13.50
N GLN A 331 9.98 1.15 14.07
CA GLN A 331 8.59 1.36 14.49
C GLN A 331 8.19 2.83 14.35
N PHE A 332 7.18 3.11 13.52
CA PHE A 332 6.68 4.46 13.29
C PHE A 332 5.82 5.00 14.44
N ASP A 333 5.71 6.32 14.57
CA ASP A 333 4.88 7.00 15.58
C ASP A 333 3.39 7.12 15.21
N CYS A 334 2.88 6.17 14.41
CA CYS A 334 1.48 6.02 14.02
C CYS A 334 1.03 4.56 14.18
N GLY A 335 -0.26 4.32 14.45
CA GLY A 335 -0.91 2.99 14.42
C GLY A 335 -0.06 1.81 14.92
N ASN A 336 0.38 1.84 16.18
CA ASN A 336 1.28 0.82 16.77
C ASN A 336 2.56 0.51 15.97
N GLY A 337 3.01 1.43 15.12
CA GLY A 337 4.14 1.27 14.23
C GLY A 337 3.78 1.15 12.75
N THR A 338 2.50 1.08 12.40
CA THR A 338 2.01 0.87 11.05
C THR A 338 0.86 1.82 10.73
N CYS A 339 0.91 2.44 9.54
CA CYS A 339 -0.21 3.23 9.05
C CYS A 339 -0.08 3.53 7.56
N TYR A 340 -1.20 3.78 6.91
CA TYR A 340 -1.28 4.48 5.64
C TYR A 340 -1.20 6.00 5.86
N VAL A 341 -0.36 6.66 5.07
CA VAL A 341 -0.29 8.12 5.00
C VAL A 341 -0.87 8.60 3.67
N PRO A 342 -2.00 9.34 3.69
CA PRO A 342 -2.75 9.70 2.51
C PRO A 342 -2.00 10.65 1.59
N LYS A 343 -2.49 10.74 0.35
CA LYS A 343 -1.97 11.68 -0.63
C LYS A 343 -1.99 13.10 -0.08
N GLY A 344 -0.90 13.82 -0.35
CA GLY A 344 -0.79 15.23 -0.06
C GLY A 344 0.29 15.62 0.95
N TRP A 345 0.86 14.67 1.70
CA TRP A 345 2.14 14.90 2.40
C TRP A 345 3.31 14.79 1.42
N GLY A 346 3.21 13.87 0.46
CA GLY A 346 4.30 13.49 -0.43
C GLY A 346 5.38 12.70 0.33
N ALA A 347 5.99 11.75 -0.36
CA ALA A 347 7.12 10.99 0.13
C ALA A 347 8.27 11.05 -0.88
N THR A 348 9.50 10.90 -0.40
CA THR A 348 10.69 10.93 -1.25
C THR A 348 11.61 9.78 -0.94
N VAL A 349 12.16 9.17 -1.98
CA VAL A 349 13.35 8.33 -1.85
C VAL A 349 14.53 9.09 -2.42
N LYS A 350 15.52 9.35 -1.56
CA LYS A 350 16.78 9.97 -1.98
C LYS A 350 17.69 8.90 -2.55
N TYR A 351 18.50 9.28 -3.53
CA TYR A 351 19.59 8.47 -4.05
C TYR A 351 20.66 9.41 -4.61
N ASP A 352 21.86 8.89 -4.82
CA ASP A 352 22.95 9.71 -5.34
C ASP A 352 22.59 10.26 -6.73
N GLY A 353 22.49 11.59 -6.82
CA GLY A 353 22.15 12.28 -8.06
C GLY A 353 20.66 12.53 -8.32
N GLY A 354 19.77 12.31 -7.34
CA GLY A 354 18.38 12.74 -7.43
C GLY A 354 17.48 12.32 -6.27
N GLU A 355 16.19 12.51 -6.49
CA GLU A 355 15.13 12.01 -5.62
C GLU A 355 13.96 11.54 -6.50
N ASP A 356 13.24 10.52 -6.04
CA ASP A 356 11.98 10.11 -6.64
C ASP A 356 10.85 10.48 -5.70
N LEU A 357 9.76 10.96 -6.28
CA LEU A 357 8.61 11.50 -5.57
C LEU A 357 7.45 10.52 -5.60
N TYR A 358 6.83 10.33 -4.44
CA TYR A 358 5.63 9.53 -4.23
C TYR A 358 4.55 10.40 -3.61
N GLN A 359 3.28 10.13 -3.90
CA GLN A 359 2.18 10.97 -3.41
C GLN A 359 1.67 10.53 -2.03
N GLY A 360 1.70 9.22 -1.73
CA GLY A 360 1.35 8.64 -0.44
C GLY A 360 2.36 7.58 0.02
N ALA A 361 2.18 7.03 1.22
CA ALA A 361 3.05 5.99 1.76
C ALA A 361 2.31 4.97 2.62
N VAL A 362 2.80 3.74 2.65
CA VAL A 362 2.42 2.70 3.61
C VAL A 362 3.61 2.46 4.53
N LEU A 363 3.43 2.68 5.82
CA LEU A 363 4.46 2.55 6.85
C LEU A 363 4.24 1.24 7.60
N ILE A 364 5.28 0.42 7.73
CA ILE A 364 5.17 -0.88 8.39
C ILE A 364 6.19 -1.01 9.53
N ALA A 365 5.74 -1.51 10.68
CA ALA A 365 6.59 -1.88 11.81
C ALA A 365 7.44 -3.12 11.49
N GLY A 366 8.65 -3.17 12.02
CA GLY A 366 9.63 -4.23 11.82
C GLY A 366 10.24 -4.77 13.12
N THR A 367 9.67 -4.48 14.28
CA THR A 367 10.18 -4.94 15.58
C THR A 367 9.79 -6.39 15.85
N GLU A 368 10.47 -7.04 16.79
CA GLU A 368 10.14 -8.41 17.21
C GLU A 368 8.73 -8.51 17.81
N ASP A 369 8.35 -7.52 18.62
CA ASP A 369 7.03 -7.44 19.26
C ASP A 369 5.92 -7.07 18.28
N THR A 370 6.26 -6.38 17.19
CA THR A 370 5.32 -5.90 16.17
C THR A 370 5.88 -6.16 14.76
N PRO A 371 5.99 -7.43 14.34
CA PRO A 371 6.63 -7.82 13.08
C PRO A 371 5.63 -7.73 11.91
N HIS A 372 5.01 -6.57 11.74
CA HIS A 372 3.92 -6.37 10.79
C HIS A 372 4.33 -6.60 9.33
N GLN A 373 5.62 -6.60 8.98
CA GLN A 373 6.10 -7.01 7.66
C GLN A 373 5.76 -8.46 7.31
N TRP A 374 5.40 -9.30 8.28
CA TRP A 374 4.93 -10.67 8.05
C TRP A 374 3.41 -10.80 8.13
N SER A 375 2.69 -9.76 8.56
CA SER A 375 1.23 -9.78 8.59
C SER A 375 0.66 -9.30 7.25
N ALA A 376 0.30 -10.26 6.40
CA ALA A 376 -0.37 -9.94 5.15
C ALA A 376 -1.70 -9.19 5.35
N SER A 377 -2.45 -9.54 6.41
CA SER A 377 -3.71 -8.87 6.76
C SER A 377 -3.49 -7.40 7.09
N VAL A 378 -2.48 -7.07 7.90
CA VAL A 378 -2.15 -5.68 8.26
C VAL A 378 -1.62 -4.90 7.06
N ILE A 379 -0.69 -5.48 6.30
CA ILE A 379 -0.14 -4.83 5.10
C ILE A 379 -1.24 -4.46 4.10
N LEU A 380 -2.14 -5.41 3.81
CA LEU A 380 -3.21 -5.18 2.86
C LEU A 380 -4.35 -4.35 3.44
N HIS A 381 -4.55 -4.34 4.76
CA HIS A 381 -5.46 -3.41 5.42
C HIS A 381 -5.01 -1.96 5.18
N GLU A 382 -3.75 -1.63 5.48
CA GLU A 382 -3.22 -0.28 5.20
C GLU A 382 -3.26 0.05 3.72
N PHE A 383 -2.99 -0.94 2.88
CA PHE A 383 -3.11 -0.77 1.44
C PHE A 383 -4.57 -0.59 0.97
N GLY A 384 -5.55 -1.10 1.73
CA GLY A 384 -6.98 -0.85 1.52
C GLY A 384 -7.36 0.61 1.76
N HIS A 385 -6.73 1.28 2.72
CA HIS A 385 -6.85 2.74 2.87
C HIS A 385 -6.24 3.49 1.70
N TYR A 386 -5.08 3.04 1.19
CA TYR A 386 -4.53 3.57 -0.07
C TYR A 386 -5.52 3.40 -1.22
N MET A 387 -6.15 2.22 -1.37
CA MET A 387 -7.15 1.99 -2.42
C MET A 387 -8.33 2.94 -2.30
N MET A 388 -8.79 3.22 -1.09
CA MET A 388 -9.85 4.21 -0.85
C MET A 388 -9.44 5.61 -1.29
N ASP A 389 -8.21 6.04 -0.99
CA ASP A 389 -7.72 7.36 -1.38
C ASP A 389 -7.45 7.45 -2.89
N ALA A 390 -7.01 6.37 -3.53
CA ALA A 390 -6.65 6.33 -4.95
C ALA A 390 -7.85 6.12 -5.88
N TYR A 391 -8.79 5.24 -5.51
CA TYR A 391 -9.89 4.83 -6.38
C TYR A 391 -11.26 5.35 -5.95
N SER A 392 -11.38 5.85 -4.73
CA SER A 392 -12.65 6.30 -4.16
C SER A 392 -12.50 7.66 -3.47
N ARG A 393 -13.30 7.88 -2.42
CA ARG A 393 -13.23 9.05 -1.55
C ARG A 393 -13.03 8.57 -0.12
N SER A 394 -12.10 9.19 0.59
CA SER A 394 -11.91 8.96 2.02
C SER A 394 -12.93 9.77 2.83
N PRO A 395 -13.48 9.23 3.93
CA PRO A 395 -14.30 10.00 4.86
C PRO A 395 -13.49 11.01 5.69
N ALA A 396 -12.15 10.93 5.66
CA ALA A 396 -11.26 11.73 6.50
C ALA A 396 -11.70 11.70 7.98
N GLU A 397 -12.12 10.53 8.45
CA GLU A 397 -12.36 10.23 9.85
C GLU A 397 -11.30 9.22 10.28
N ALA A 398 -10.59 9.56 11.33
CA ALA A 398 -9.51 8.75 11.89
C ALA A 398 -9.48 8.98 13.40
N GLY A 399 -8.96 8.01 14.12
CA GLY A 399 -8.86 8.04 15.57
C GLY A 399 -8.53 6.66 16.08
N LYS A 400 -8.42 6.48 17.39
CA LYS A 400 -8.29 5.14 17.95
C LYS A 400 -9.58 4.37 17.72
N HIS A 401 -9.44 3.14 17.22
CA HIS A 401 -10.53 2.22 16.95
C HIS A 401 -10.13 0.81 17.41
N ASN A 402 -11.10 -0.09 17.43
CA ASN A 402 -10.85 -1.52 17.50
C ASN A 402 -12.08 -2.25 16.99
N THR A 403 -11.89 -3.53 16.67
CA THR A 403 -12.92 -4.44 16.13
C THR A 403 -14.24 -4.53 16.90
N THR A 404 -14.33 -3.99 18.13
CA THR A 404 -15.53 -4.04 18.99
C THR A 404 -16.08 -2.67 19.37
N SER A 405 -15.49 -1.57 18.90
CA SER A 405 -15.93 -0.22 19.26
C SER A 405 -17.04 0.26 18.33
N LEU A 406 -17.93 1.11 18.85
CA LEU A 406 -18.86 1.86 18.03
C LEU A 406 -18.16 3.14 17.55
N GLU A 407 -18.14 3.33 16.24
CA GLU A 407 -17.43 4.41 15.58
C GLU A 407 -18.38 5.26 14.72
N PRO A 408 -18.03 6.52 14.43
CA PRO A 408 -18.72 7.30 13.41
C PRO A 408 -18.84 6.51 12.09
N PRO A 409 -19.94 6.64 11.34
CA PRO A 409 -20.19 5.83 10.13
C PRO A 409 -19.07 5.85 9.09
N GLY A 410 -18.40 6.99 8.90
CA GLY A 410 -17.30 7.12 7.96
C GLY A 410 -16.05 6.37 8.44
N GLN A 411 -15.69 6.48 9.72
CA GLN A 411 -14.59 5.71 10.30
C GLN A 411 -14.86 4.19 10.24
N ALA A 412 -16.05 3.76 10.67
CA ALA A 412 -16.43 2.35 10.57
C ALA A 412 -16.38 1.84 9.13
N TRP A 413 -16.73 2.68 8.15
CA TRP A 413 -16.62 2.38 6.72
C TRP A 413 -15.15 2.26 6.27
N SER A 414 -14.28 3.19 6.64
CA SER A 414 -12.88 3.16 6.22
C SER A 414 -12.13 1.95 6.75
N GLU A 415 -12.32 1.63 8.03
CA GLU A 415 -11.67 0.48 8.68
C GLU A 415 -12.27 -0.86 8.24
N GLY A 416 -13.60 -0.89 8.07
CA GLY A 416 -14.32 -2.05 7.55
C GLY A 416 -13.93 -2.38 6.11
N TRP A 417 -13.83 -1.36 5.25
CA TRP A 417 -13.35 -1.51 3.87
C TRP A 417 -11.91 -2.01 3.83
N ALA A 418 -11.01 -1.41 4.61
CA ALA A 418 -9.61 -1.81 4.65
C ALA A 418 -9.44 -3.28 5.05
N SER A 419 -10.15 -3.69 6.11
CA SER A 419 -10.17 -5.08 6.57
C SER A 419 -10.75 -6.04 5.54
N PHE A 420 -11.90 -5.69 4.94
CA PHE A 420 -12.51 -6.46 3.86
C PHE A 420 -11.58 -6.59 2.66
N TYR A 421 -11.02 -5.48 2.18
CA TYR A 421 -10.12 -5.45 1.02
C TYR A 421 -8.91 -6.37 1.25
N GLY A 422 -8.31 -6.32 2.44
CA GLY A 422 -7.17 -7.17 2.77
C GLY A 422 -7.51 -8.65 2.66
N GLN A 423 -8.64 -9.05 3.24
CA GLN A 423 -9.06 -10.45 3.22
C GLN A 423 -9.59 -10.92 1.86
N MET A 424 -10.32 -10.06 1.14
CA MET A 424 -10.74 -10.32 -0.25
C MET A 424 -9.51 -10.56 -1.13
N THR A 425 -8.45 -9.76 -0.96
CA THR A 425 -7.19 -9.89 -1.71
C THR A 425 -6.45 -11.19 -1.36
N LEU A 426 -6.53 -11.64 -0.10
CA LEU A 426 -5.94 -12.91 0.33
C LEU A 426 -6.79 -14.13 -0.02
N GLY A 427 -8.06 -13.93 -0.36
CA GLY A 427 -9.01 -15.02 -0.63
C GLY A 427 -9.37 -15.85 0.62
N GLN A 428 -9.21 -15.28 1.82
CA GLN A 428 -9.55 -15.95 3.09
C GLN A 428 -10.05 -14.95 4.13
N PRO A 429 -10.99 -15.32 5.02
CA PRO A 429 -11.62 -14.37 5.93
C PRO A 429 -10.80 -14.11 7.21
N ILE A 430 -9.65 -14.76 7.37
CA ILE A 430 -8.91 -14.75 8.64
C ILE A 430 -7.95 -13.58 8.69
N TYR A 431 -8.22 -12.66 9.61
CA TYR A 431 -7.30 -11.60 9.97
C TYR A 431 -6.38 -12.06 11.09
N PHE A 432 -5.06 -12.03 10.85
CA PHE A 432 -4.03 -12.36 11.83
C PHE A 432 -3.09 -11.18 12.07
N ASP A 433 -2.76 -10.93 13.33
CA ASP A 433 -1.85 -9.86 13.72
C ASP A 433 -1.04 -10.21 14.97
N GLN A 434 0.16 -9.64 15.03
CA GLN A 434 1.03 -9.61 16.20
C GLN A 434 1.49 -8.17 16.45
N GLN A 435 1.12 -7.66 17.62
CA GLN A 435 1.37 -6.27 17.98
C GLN A 435 1.70 -6.16 19.46
N ASN A 436 2.80 -5.48 19.77
CA ASN A 436 3.30 -5.29 21.14
C ASN A 436 3.40 -6.65 21.89
N GLY A 437 3.87 -7.69 21.20
CA GLY A 437 4.03 -9.06 21.71
C GLY A 437 2.72 -9.86 21.82
N THR A 438 1.57 -9.23 21.59
CA THR A 438 0.26 -9.86 21.66
C THR A 438 -0.15 -10.36 20.28
N ARG A 439 -0.52 -11.64 20.21
CA ARG A 439 -0.93 -12.31 18.97
C ARG A 439 -2.42 -12.60 19.03
N TRP A 440 -3.11 -12.32 17.94
CA TRP A 440 -4.55 -12.47 17.89
C TRP A 440 -5.02 -12.65 16.46
N TRP A 441 -6.21 -13.23 16.34
CA TRP A 441 -6.88 -13.37 15.06
C TRP A 441 -8.40 -13.33 15.23
N PHE A 442 -9.06 -13.00 14.13
CA PHE A 442 -10.51 -13.06 14.01
C PHE A 442 -10.91 -13.45 12.59
N ASP A 443 -12.12 -13.97 12.48
CA ASP A 443 -12.74 -14.28 11.19
C ASP A 443 -13.66 -13.12 10.83
N ILE A 444 -13.41 -12.45 9.71
CA ILE A 444 -14.21 -11.29 9.30
C ILE A 444 -15.60 -11.69 8.80
N SER A 445 -15.80 -12.94 8.37
CA SER A 445 -17.11 -13.45 7.98
C SER A 445 -17.98 -13.75 9.20
N GLN A 446 -17.36 -14.04 10.35
CA GLN A 446 -18.05 -14.39 11.59
C GLN A 446 -17.67 -13.48 12.76
N PRO A 447 -18.23 -12.25 12.81
CA PRO A 447 -18.03 -11.36 13.95
C PRO A 447 -18.37 -12.05 15.28
N LYS A 448 -17.49 -11.92 16.26
CA LYS A 448 -17.71 -12.46 17.62
C LYS A 448 -18.89 -11.75 18.28
N SER A 449 -19.51 -12.38 19.27
CA SER A 449 -20.64 -11.80 20.02
C SER A 449 -20.33 -10.50 20.78
N SER A 450 -19.05 -10.17 20.95
CA SER A 450 -18.60 -8.90 21.53
C SER A 450 -18.66 -7.74 20.54
N VAL A 451 -18.81 -7.99 19.24
CA VAL A 451 -18.94 -6.96 18.21
C VAL A 451 -20.36 -6.40 18.27
N PRO A 452 -20.54 -5.09 18.52
CA PRO A 452 -21.86 -4.46 18.44
C PRO A 452 -22.40 -4.53 17.01
N MET A 453 -23.51 -5.25 16.83
CA MET A 453 -24.23 -5.27 15.56
C MET A 453 -25.11 -4.03 15.40
N PRO A 454 -25.37 -3.57 14.15
CA PRO A 454 -26.31 -2.50 13.87
C PRO A 454 -27.70 -2.72 14.50
N ASP A 455 -28.33 -1.64 14.97
CA ASP A 455 -29.73 -1.65 15.41
C ASP A 455 -30.66 -1.57 14.18
N PRO A 456 -31.50 -2.59 13.93
CA PRO A 456 -32.44 -2.59 12.80
C PRO A 456 -33.53 -1.53 12.90
N ASN A 457 -33.74 -0.92 14.07
CA ASN A 457 -34.64 0.21 14.25
C ASN A 457 -33.88 1.54 14.43
N GLY A 458 -32.55 1.50 14.31
CA GLY A 458 -31.68 2.65 14.39
C GLY A 458 -31.78 3.54 13.14
N ALA A 459 -31.08 4.67 13.18
CA ALA A 459 -30.91 5.50 12.01
C ALA A 459 -29.95 4.84 11.00
N ILE A 460 -30.09 5.20 9.72
CA ILE A 460 -29.23 4.68 8.65
C ILE A 460 -27.77 5.17 8.79
N ASP A 461 -27.56 6.29 9.49
CA ASP A 461 -26.27 6.91 9.84
C ASP A 461 -25.83 6.61 11.29
N GLN A 462 -26.31 5.50 11.86
CA GLN A 462 -25.92 5.08 13.21
C GLN A 462 -24.42 4.75 13.29
N GLN A 463 -23.86 4.90 14.49
CA GLN A 463 -22.52 4.39 14.77
C GLN A 463 -22.49 2.86 14.62
N MET A 464 -21.38 2.34 14.12
CA MET A 464 -21.21 0.90 13.88
C MET A 464 -19.78 0.47 14.21
N ALA A 465 -19.60 -0.84 14.40
CA ALA A 465 -18.28 -1.42 14.49
C ALA A 465 -17.69 -1.68 13.10
N GLU A 466 -16.40 -1.43 12.92
CA GLU A 466 -15.66 -1.72 11.68
C GLU A 466 -15.84 -3.18 11.21
N LEU A 467 -15.91 -4.11 12.17
CA LEU A 467 -16.00 -5.54 11.86
C LEU A 467 -17.41 -5.94 11.39
N ALA A 468 -18.45 -5.20 11.77
CA ALA A 468 -19.78 -5.40 11.20
C ALA A 468 -19.81 -4.97 9.72
N ASN A 469 -19.13 -3.87 9.37
CA ASN A 469 -18.97 -3.45 7.97
C ASN A 469 -18.13 -4.45 7.17
N ALA A 470 -16.98 -4.87 7.69
CA ALA A 470 -16.13 -5.85 7.01
C ALA A 470 -16.87 -7.17 6.73
N ALA A 471 -17.68 -7.64 7.69
CA ALA A 471 -18.49 -8.85 7.53
C ALA A 471 -19.56 -8.69 6.46
N MET A 472 -20.33 -7.59 6.48
CA MET A 472 -21.31 -7.32 5.42
C MET A 472 -20.66 -7.27 4.04
N LEU A 473 -19.49 -6.65 3.92
CA LEU A 473 -18.76 -6.60 2.65
C LEU A 473 -18.24 -7.97 2.21
N TRP A 474 -17.74 -8.77 3.14
CA TRP A 474 -17.30 -10.14 2.88
C TRP A 474 -18.43 -10.98 2.28
N HIS A 475 -19.60 -11.00 2.92
CA HIS A 475 -20.76 -11.78 2.44
C HIS A 475 -21.42 -11.18 1.19
N LEU A 476 -21.20 -9.91 0.87
CA LEU A 476 -21.57 -9.40 -0.45
C LEU A 476 -20.70 -10.00 -1.55
N TRP A 477 -19.44 -10.30 -1.26
CA TRP A 477 -18.45 -10.80 -2.23
C TRP A 477 -18.46 -12.34 -2.33
N ASP A 478 -18.36 -13.04 -1.21
CA ASP A 478 -18.27 -14.50 -1.12
C ASP A 478 -19.44 -15.07 -0.31
N PRO A 479 -20.36 -15.83 -0.94
CA PRO A 479 -21.52 -16.40 -0.28
C PRO A 479 -21.22 -17.61 0.62
N GLY A 480 -19.99 -17.70 1.17
CA GLY A 480 -19.62 -18.72 2.15
C GLY A 480 -19.48 -20.16 1.61
N THR A 481 -19.22 -20.34 0.31
CA THR A 481 -19.19 -21.69 -0.30
C THR A 481 -17.96 -22.54 0.06
N THR A 482 -16.95 -21.97 0.72
CA THR A 482 -15.80 -22.74 1.20
C THR A 482 -16.06 -23.38 2.56
N GLY A 483 -16.86 -24.45 2.58
CA GLY A 483 -16.87 -25.45 3.67
C GLY A 483 -17.93 -25.28 4.76
N ALA A 484 -18.74 -24.22 4.75
CA ALA A 484 -19.99 -24.15 5.51
C ALA A 484 -21.17 -24.56 4.61
N ALA A 485 -22.23 -25.11 5.20
CA ALA A 485 -23.46 -25.38 4.44
C ALA A 485 -23.98 -24.06 3.85
N GLU A 486 -24.43 -24.07 2.58
CA GLU A 486 -25.05 -22.91 1.92
C GLU A 486 -25.98 -22.18 2.90
N GLU A 487 -25.59 -20.99 3.32
CA GLU A 487 -26.38 -20.21 4.26
C GLU A 487 -27.52 -19.55 3.47
N ALA A 488 -28.76 -19.95 3.72
CA ALA A 488 -29.91 -19.52 2.90
C ALA A 488 -30.14 -17.98 2.86
N TRP A 489 -29.49 -17.22 3.75
CA TRP A 489 -29.52 -15.76 3.78
C TRP A 489 -28.38 -15.13 2.96
N ASP A 490 -27.32 -15.88 2.69
CA ASP A 490 -26.13 -15.44 1.97
C ASP A 490 -26.24 -15.78 0.48
N LEU A 491 -27.12 -15.03 -0.19
CA LEU A 491 -27.45 -15.21 -1.61
C LEU A 491 -26.52 -14.40 -2.53
N ALA A 492 -25.55 -13.67 -1.98
CA ALA A 492 -24.79 -12.66 -2.71
C ALA A 492 -23.42 -13.18 -3.13
N SER A 493 -23.19 -13.25 -4.43
CA SER A 493 -21.84 -13.23 -4.99
C SER A 493 -21.76 -12.04 -5.93
N VAL A 494 -21.29 -10.91 -5.39
CA VAL A 494 -20.97 -9.73 -6.20
C VAL A 494 -19.59 -9.93 -6.78
N GLU A 495 -19.53 -10.10 -8.10
CA GLU A 495 -18.28 -10.24 -8.85
C GLU A 495 -17.29 -9.10 -8.51
N PRO A 496 -15.99 -9.39 -8.35
CA PRO A 496 -14.98 -8.38 -8.01
C PRO A 496 -15.02 -7.13 -8.89
N ALA A 497 -15.27 -7.30 -10.20
CA ALA A 497 -15.37 -6.17 -11.13
C ALA A 497 -16.52 -5.21 -10.77
N LEU A 498 -17.65 -5.70 -10.25
CA LEU A 498 -18.77 -4.85 -9.82
C LEU A 498 -18.48 -4.16 -8.48
N ILE A 499 -17.79 -4.83 -7.55
CA ILE A 499 -17.28 -4.23 -6.30
C ILE A 499 -16.42 -3.01 -6.63
N TRP A 500 -15.43 -3.17 -7.49
CA TRP A 500 -14.53 -2.08 -7.89
C TRP A 500 -15.23 -0.99 -8.71
N LYS A 501 -16.17 -1.36 -9.58
CA LYS A 501 -16.97 -0.40 -10.33
C LYS A 501 -17.81 0.48 -9.42
N ALA A 502 -18.46 -0.11 -8.40
CA ALA A 502 -19.22 0.63 -7.41
C ALA A 502 -18.32 1.51 -6.53
N PHE A 503 -17.20 0.95 -6.07
CA PHE A 503 -16.23 1.64 -5.22
C PHE A 503 -15.63 2.88 -5.87
N SER A 504 -15.39 2.82 -7.18
CA SER A 504 -14.86 3.93 -7.99
C SER A 504 -15.93 4.76 -8.72
N SER A 505 -17.21 4.50 -8.46
CA SER A 505 -18.30 5.15 -9.17
C SER A 505 -18.43 6.65 -8.84
N THR A 506 -19.06 7.39 -9.75
CA THR A 506 -19.45 8.79 -9.51
C THR A 506 -20.37 8.90 -8.29
N ARG A 507 -21.23 7.89 -8.06
CA ARG A 507 -22.14 7.86 -6.90
C ARG A 507 -21.35 7.82 -5.59
N MET A 508 -20.37 6.93 -5.49
CA MET A 508 -19.53 6.77 -4.30
C MET A 508 -18.67 8.01 -4.03
N THR A 509 -18.12 8.59 -5.10
CA THR A 509 -17.08 9.63 -4.99
C THR A 509 -17.64 11.05 -4.85
N GLN A 510 -18.90 11.31 -5.18
CA GLN A 510 -19.44 12.68 -5.26
C GLN A 510 -20.67 12.95 -4.39
N GLN A 511 -21.33 11.93 -3.86
CA GLN A 511 -22.61 12.09 -3.17
C GLN A 511 -22.59 11.42 -1.80
N ASN A 512 -23.31 11.99 -0.83
CA ASN A 512 -23.51 11.42 0.49
C ASN A 512 -25.01 11.23 0.73
N ARG A 513 -25.40 10.12 1.35
CA ARG A 513 -26.78 9.87 1.81
C ARG A 513 -26.77 9.27 3.21
N GLY A 514 -27.61 9.79 4.09
CA GLY A 514 -27.61 9.41 5.50
C GLY A 514 -26.61 10.25 6.27
N TYR A 515 -25.33 9.92 6.20
CA TYR A 515 -24.26 10.61 6.91
C TYR A 515 -23.66 11.78 6.11
N THR A 516 -22.97 12.70 6.81
CA THR A 516 -22.37 13.89 6.17
C THR A 516 -21.08 13.59 5.42
N LYS A 517 -20.49 12.41 5.63
CA LYS A 517 -19.28 11.91 4.99
C LYS A 517 -19.58 10.57 4.34
N VAL A 518 -18.70 10.13 3.45
CA VAL A 518 -18.87 8.84 2.76
C VAL A 518 -18.87 7.69 3.76
N ASP A 519 -19.81 6.78 3.63
CA ASP A 519 -19.98 5.64 4.54
C ASP A 519 -20.50 4.39 3.80
N MET A 520 -20.92 3.38 4.57
CA MET A 520 -21.49 2.15 4.05
C MET A 520 -22.76 2.37 3.21
N VAL A 521 -23.59 3.37 3.54
CA VAL A 521 -24.83 3.68 2.78
C VAL A 521 -24.48 4.12 1.36
N ASP A 522 -23.47 4.97 1.23
CA ASP A 522 -23.01 5.44 -0.08
C ASP A 522 -22.45 4.32 -0.95
N TYR A 523 -21.77 3.36 -0.35
CA TYR A 523 -21.28 2.19 -1.07
C TYR A 523 -22.41 1.24 -1.49
N LEU A 524 -23.37 0.98 -0.61
CA LEU A 524 -24.56 0.18 -0.93
C LEU A 524 -25.40 0.82 -2.04
N ASP A 525 -25.59 2.14 -1.99
CA ASP A 525 -26.23 2.89 -3.08
C ASP A 525 -25.46 2.69 -4.40
N SER A 526 -24.12 2.81 -4.35
CA SER A 526 -23.26 2.61 -5.52
C SER A 526 -23.38 1.21 -6.10
N LEU A 527 -23.38 0.16 -5.27
CA LEU A 527 -23.61 -1.22 -5.71
C LEU A 527 -24.97 -1.37 -6.41
N ARG A 528 -26.03 -0.80 -5.83
CA ARG A 528 -27.38 -0.84 -6.41
C ARG A 528 -27.44 -0.10 -7.75
N CYS A 529 -26.75 1.03 -7.88
CA CYS A 529 -26.68 1.80 -9.12
C CYS A 529 -25.85 1.10 -10.20
N GLU A 530 -24.85 0.31 -9.82
CA GLU A 530 -24.04 -0.49 -10.75
C GLU A 530 -24.67 -1.84 -11.14
N GLY A 531 -25.86 -2.14 -10.60
CA GLY A 531 -26.70 -3.26 -11.05
C GLY A 531 -26.80 -4.44 -10.07
N VAL A 532 -26.24 -4.34 -8.86
CA VAL A 532 -26.47 -5.35 -7.81
C VAL A 532 -27.93 -5.34 -7.39
N SER A 533 -28.55 -6.52 -7.24
CA SER A 533 -29.99 -6.63 -6.96
C SER A 533 -30.35 -6.24 -5.52
N GLU A 534 -31.62 -5.90 -5.31
CA GLU A 534 -32.13 -5.47 -4.00
C GLU A 534 -32.05 -6.60 -3.00
N GLN A 535 -32.37 -7.80 -3.47
CA GLN A 535 -32.38 -9.02 -2.69
C GLN A 535 -30.98 -9.34 -2.16
N GLN A 536 -29.94 -9.19 -2.99
CA GLN A 536 -28.55 -9.42 -2.57
C GLN A 536 -28.13 -8.45 -1.46
N VAL A 537 -28.43 -7.15 -1.61
CA VAL A 537 -28.09 -6.17 -0.56
C VAL A 537 -28.96 -6.34 0.68
N SER A 538 -30.25 -6.58 0.52
CA SER A 538 -31.21 -6.66 1.63
C SER A 538 -31.08 -7.94 2.44
N SER A 539 -30.62 -9.04 1.85
CA SER A 539 -30.39 -10.28 2.61
C SER A 539 -29.23 -10.12 3.58
N ILE A 540 -28.13 -9.50 3.14
CA ILE A 540 -26.96 -9.21 3.98
C ILE A 540 -27.28 -8.15 5.03
N THR A 541 -27.75 -6.98 4.61
CA THR A 541 -28.07 -5.88 5.55
C THR A 541 -29.15 -6.30 6.55
N GLY A 542 -30.16 -7.07 6.13
CA GLY A 542 -31.17 -7.64 7.02
C GLY A 542 -30.64 -8.66 8.02
N HIS A 543 -29.67 -9.51 7.62
CA HIS A 543 -29.03 -10.46 8.53
C HIS A 543 -28.26 -9.75 9.65
N TYR A 544 -27.48 -8.73 9.30
CA TYR A 544 -26.69 -7.94 10.25
C TYR A 544 -27.50 -6.86 10.98
N GLY A 545 -28.79 -6.69 10.64
CA GLY A 545 -29.65 -5.68 11.25
C GLY A 545 -29.34 -4.25 10.81
N PHE A 546 -28.62 -4.05 9.71
CA PHE A 546 -28.36 -2.71 9.17
C PHE A 546 -29.62 -2.15 8.49
N PRO A 547 -30.14 -0.98 8.90
CA PRO A 547 -31.42 -0.46 8.45
C PRO A 547 -31.31 0.24 7.08
N TYR A 548 -30.75 -0.43 6.08
CA TYR A 548 -30.70 0.07 4.71
C TYR A 548 -32.10 0.05 4.08
N ASP A 549 -32.56 1.21 3.62
CA ASP A 549 -33.95 1.44 3.20
C ASP A 549 -34.23 1.12 1.73
N ASN A 550 -33.23 0.69 0.97
CA ASN A 550 -33.29 0.47 -0.49
C ASN A 550 -33.78 1.69 -1.29
N ALA A 551 -33.69 2.89 -0.73
CA ALA A 551 -34.01 4.13 -1.42
C ALA A 551 -32.73 4.73 -2.04
N GLN A 552 -32.03 3.94 -2.86
CA GLN A 552 -30.73 4.35 -3.38
C GLN A 552 -30.81 5.65 -4.16
N LEU A 553 -29.86 6.54 -3.89
CA LEU A 553 -29.61 7.71 -4.72
C LEU A 553 -28.62 7.30 -5.80
N CYS A 554 -28.93 7.47 -7.09
CA CYS A 554 -27.96 7.25 -8.17
C CYS A 554 -27.47 8.57 -8.74
N ALA A 555 -26.23 8.59 -9.23
CA ALA A 555 -25.71 9.71 -9.98
C ALA A 555 -26.56 9.94 -11.24
N GLN A 556 -26.88 11.19 -11.54
CA GLN A 556 -27.60 11.58 -12.76
C GLN A 556 -26.69 11.60 -13.97
#